data_AF-A0A1I3SN52-F1
#
_entry.id   AF-A0A1I3SN52-F1
#
_cell.length_a   1.000
_cell.length_b   1.000
_cell.length_c   1.000
_cell.angle_alpha   90.00
_cell.angle_beta   90.00
_cell.angle_gamma   90.00
#
_symmetry.space_group_name_H-M   'P 1'
#
loop_
_entity.id
_entity.type
_entity.pdbx_description
1 polymer ?
#
loop_
_entity_poly.entity_id
_entity_poly.type
_entity_poly.pdbx_seq_one_letter_code
_entity_poly.pdbx_strand_id
1 'polypeptide(L)' 'MMRSITLGKYISVQGQYIGETENGKIQVRVGDKTFVGKPVSHSKAA' A
#
# COMPACT_ATOMS: atom_id res chain seq x y z
N MET A 1 10.35 -5.55 -0.47
CA MET A 1 10.42 -4.08 -0.27
C MET A 1 9.22 -3.62 0.53
N MET A 2 9.39 -2.65 1.44
CA MET A 2 8.24 -2.09 2.17
C MET A 2 7.51 -1.07 1.30
N ARG A 3 6.18 -1.08 1.35
CA ARG A 3 5.32 -0.11 0.69
C ARG A 3 4.19 0.28 1.63
N SER A 4 3.73 1.51 1.49
CA SER A 4 2.57 2.01 2.22
C SER A 4 1.40 2.14 1.27
N ILE A 5 0.23 1.71 1.72
CA ILE A 5 -1.04 1.86 1.04
C ILE A 5 -2.00 2.70 1.86
N THR A 6 -2.89 3.42 1.20
CA THR A 6 -4.04 4.05 1.84
C THR A 6 -5.24 3.11 1.79
N LEU A 7 -5.85 2.88 2.95
CA LEU A 7 -7.13 2.21 3.15
C LEU A 7 -8.19 3.26 3.52
N GLY A 8 -9.05 3.60 2.56
CA GLY A 8 -10.06 4.64 2.76
C GLY A 8 -9.44 6.05 2.83
N LYS A 9 -10.05 6.95 3.60
CA LYS A 9 -9.68 8.38 3.63
C LYS A 9 -8.62 8.73 4.68
N TYR A 10 -8.53 7.96 5.77
CA TYR A 10 -7.76 8.35 6.95
C TYR A 10 -6.78 7.30 7.46
N ILE A 11 -6.75 6.11 6.86
CA ILE A 11 -5.88 5.02 7.32
C ILE A 11 -4.83 4.73 6.26
N SER A 12 -3.58 4.64 6.69
CA SER A 12 -2.46 4.16 5.90
C SER A 12 -1.87 2.93 6.56
N VAL A 13 -1.54 1.92 5.77
CA VAL A 13 -0.95 0.66 6.24
C VAL A 13 0.36 0.44 5.50
N GLN A 14 1.42 0.21 6.24
CA GLN A 14 2.74 -0.13 5.71
C GLN A 14 2.97 -1.63 5.85
N GLY A 15 3.48 -2.26 4.79
CA GLY A 15 3.77 -3.68 4.80
C GLY A 15 4.74 -4.10 3.70
N GLN A 16 5.01 -5.40 3.64
CA GLN A 16 5.83 -6.00 2.59
C GLN A 16 5.03 -6.05 1.30
N TYR A 17 5.53 -5.41 0.25
CA TYR A 17 4.92 -5.48 -1.07
C TYR A 17 4.92 -6.91 -1.61
N ILE A 18 3.76 -7.35 -2.11
CA ILE A 18 3.55 -8.69 -2.65
C ILE A 18 3.22 -8.66 -4.15
N GLY A 19 2.65 -7.55 -4.64
CA GLY A 19 2.26 -7.42 -6.05
C GLY A 19 1.31 -6.27 -6.31
N GLU A 20 0.96 -6.10 -7.58
CA GLU A 20 -0.07 -5.18 -8.05
C GLU A 20 -1.35 -5.95 -8.41
N THR A 21 -2.46 -5.25 -8.39
CA THR A 21 -3.75 -5.73 -8.89
C THR A 21 -4.08 -5.01 -10.19
N GLU A 22 -4.95 -5.60 -11.01
CA GLU A 22 -5.33 -5.07 -12.33
C GLU A 22 -5.86 -3.62 -12.29
N ASN A 23 -6.34 -3.16 -11.13
CA ASN A 23 -6.91 -1.83 -10.94
C ASN A 23 -5.89 -0.77 -10.45
N GLY A 24 -4.58 -1.04 -10.55
CA GLY A 24 -3.53 -0.10 -10.11
C GLY A 24 -3.41 0.06 -8.60
N LYS A 25 -4.08 -0.79 -7.82
CA LYS A 25 -3.85 -0.93 -6.37
C LYS A 25 -2.72 -1.92 -6.15
N ILE A 26 -2.03 -1.80 -5.02
CA ILE A 26 -0.98 -2.74 -4.63
C ILE A 26 -1.40 -3.55 -3.40
N GLN A 27 -0.81 -4.73 -3.28
CA GLN A 27 -0.98 -5.63 -2.16
C GLN A 27 0.23 -5.54 -1.23
N VAL A 28 -0.03 -5.41 0.06
CA VAL A 28 1.00 -5.43 1.11
C VAL A 28 0.65 -6.45 2.18
N ARG A 29 1.66 -7.18 2.68
CA ARG A 29 1.54 -8.13 3.78
C ARG A 29 2.00 -7.50 5.08
N VAL A 30 1.21 -7.65 6.14
CA VAL A 30 1.53 -7.26 7.52
C VAL A 30 1.26 -8.46 8.42
N GLY A 31 2.33 -9.09 8.91
CA GLY A 31 2.23 -10.39 9.57
C GLY A 31 1.56 -11.40 8.63
N ASP A 32 0.47 -12.00 9.08
CA ASP A 32 -0.27 -13.02 8.33
C ASP A 32 -1.41 -12.45 7.47
N LYS A 33 -1.60 -11.13 7.48
CA LYS A 33 -2.69 -10.46 6.75
C LYS A 33 -2.20 -9.77 5.50
N THR A 34 -2.96 -9.90 4.42
CA THR A 34 -2.72 -9.17 3.17
C THR A 34 -3.76 -8.07 3.02
N PHE A 35 -3.28 -6.85 2.75
CA PHE A 35 -4.10 -5.66 2.56
C PHE A 35 -3.92 -5.13 1.14
N VAL A 36 -5.00 -4.60 0.56
CA VAL A 36 -5.01 -4.06 -0.80
C VAL A 36 -5.45 -2.60 -0.75
N GLY A 37 -4.67 -1.71 -1.34
CA GLY A 37 -4.98 -0.28 -1.30
C GLY A 37 -4.21 0.52 -2.33
N LYS A 38 -4.48 1.82 -2.35
CA LYS A 38 -3.79 2.74 -3.25
C LYS A 38 -2.38 2.98 -2.72
N PRO A 39 -1.33 2.86 -3.54
CA PRO A 39 0.02 3.20 -3.09
C PRO A 39 0.08 4.65 -2.63
N VAL A 40 0.67 4.88 -1.46
CA VAL A 40 0.96 6.24 -0.99
C VAL A 40 2.11 6.78 -1.84
N SER A 41 1.81 7.71 -2.74
CA SER A 41 2.84 8.43 -3.47
C SER A 41 3.37 9.54 -2.59
N HIS A 42 4.63 9.42 -2.17
CA HIS A 42 5.36 10.57 -1.67
C HIS A 42 5.83 11.34 -2.91
N SER A 43 5.04 12.32 -3.38
CA SER A 43 5.66 13.37 -4.19
C SER A 43 6.73 13.96 -3.29
N LYS A 44 8.01 13.92 -3.71
CA LYS A 44 9.07 14.63 -2.98
C LYS A 44 8.55 16.05 -2.72
N ALA A 45 8.44 16.43 -1.46
CA ALA A 45 8.23 17.83 -1.13
C ALA A 45 9.37 18.60 -1.81
N ALA A 46 9.00 19.57 -2.65
CA ALA A 46 9.93 20.42 -3.39
C ALA A 46 10.77 21.27 -2.43
#